data_AF-A0A2G8KJX3-F1
#
_entry.id   AF-A0A2G8KJX3-F1
#
_cell.length_a   1.000
_cell.length_b   1.000
_cell.length_c   1.000
_cell.angle_alpha   90.00
_cell.angle_beta   90.00
_cell.angle_gamma   90.00
#
_symmetry.space_group_name_H-M   'P 1'
#
loop_
_entity.id
_entity.type
_entity.pdbx_description
1 polymer ?
#
loop_
_entity_poly.entity_id
_entity_poly.type
_entity_poly.pdbx_seq_one_letter_code
_entity_poly.pdbx_strand_id
1 'polypeptide(L)'
;MSSIGISLGRSLEGFKTGYIKWDDEDGNNGNSYSGTLPDGTYDQDTVIFFCCRNDGPTYRPIPLPTDDPFVLFPTDEECQEVQGMTSELQWYKWDTENRGNADKFVGSLPFHRGNPDIQLAFCVYTKQSV
;
A
#
# COMPACT_ATOMS: atom_id res chain seq x y z
N MET A 1 8.00 -9.03 2.49
CA MET A 1 7.42 -8.64 3.81
C MET A 1 5.98 -8.16 3.57
N SER A 2 5.07 -8.19 4.54
CA SER A 2 3.63 -7.99 4.30
C SER A 2 3.10 -6.77 5.05
N SER A 3 2.50 -5.81 4.35
CA SER A 3 1.86 -4.65 4.98
C SER A 3 0.38 -4.94 5.18
N ILE A 4 -0.02 -5.06 6.44
CA ILE A 4 -1.41 -4.99 6.87
C ILE A 4 -1.79 -3.51 6.89
N GLY A 5 -2.71 -3.11 6.01
CA GLY A 5 -3.23 -1.76 5.90
C GLY A 5 -4.45 -1.51 6.78
N ILE A 6 -4.49 -0.30 7.36
CA ILE A 6 -5.51 0.35 8.20
C ILE A 6 -5.43 -0.02 9.69
N SER A 7 -4.73 0.82 10.45
CA SER A 7 -4.82 0.86 11.91
C SER A 7 -5.18 2.27 12.34
N LEU A 8 -6.44 2.44 12.73
CA LEU A 8 -6.93 3.55 13.54
C LEU A 8 -5.96 3.86 14.69
N GLY A 9 -5.07 4.83 14.50
CA GLY A 9 -4.40 5.60 15.56
C GLY A 9 -3.61 4.85 16.64
N ARG A 10 -3.24 3.57 16.48
CA ARG A 10 -2.38 2.85 17.45
C ARG A 10 -1.09 2.34 16.79
N SER A 11 0.04 2.63 17.44
CA SER A 11 1.31 1.95 17.18
C SER A 11 1.14 0.47 17.53
N LEU A 12 0.96 -0.37 16.52
CA LEU A 12 0.92 -1.82 16.66
C LEU A 12 2.36 -2.32 16.88
N GLU A 13 2.60 -3.08 17.95
CA GLU A 13 3.93 -3.65 18.20
C GLU A 13 4.41 -4.46 16.99
N GLY A 14 5.68 -4.28 16.62
CA GLY A 14 6.29 -4.96 15.48
C GLY A 14 6.06 -4.30 14.12
N PHE A 15 5.28 -3.22 14.04
CA PHE A 15 5.11 -2.45 12.81
C PHE A 15 6.12 -1.29 12.73
N LYS A 16 6.60 -1.03 11.51
CA LYS A 16 7.40 0.16 11.17
C LYS A 16 6.57 1.08 10.29
N THR A 17 6.66 2.37 10.56
CA THR A 17 5.89 3.38 9.83
C THR A 17 6.65 3.92 8.63
N GLY A 18 5.91 4.38 7.64
CA GLY A 18 6.40 5.15 6.51
C GLY A 18 5.29 6.00 5.91
N TYR A 19 5.63 6.84 4.94
CA TYR A 19 4.66 7.59 4.17
C TYR A 19 5.13 7.80 2.74
N ILE A 20 4.17 7.96 1.84
CA ILE A 20 4.40 8.41 0.48
C ILE A 20 3.69 9.75 0.32
N LYS A 21 4.37 10.73 -0.26
CA LYS A 21 3.79 11.98 -0.74
C LYS A 21 3.65 11.84 -2.26
N TRP A 22 2.43 12.00 -2.74
CA TRP A 22 2.10 12.32 -4.12
C TRP A 22 2.09 13.84 -4.23
N ASP A 23 3.00 14.37 -5.03
CA ASP A 23 2.92 15.74 -5.55
C ASP A 23 1.85 15.71 -6.62
N ASP A 24 0.62 16.02 -6.22
CA ASP A 24 -0.53 15.89 -7.11
C ASP A 24 -0.41 16.95 -8.22
N GLU A 25 -0.96 16.65 -9.41
CA GLU A 25 -0.88 17.56 -10.55
C GLU A 25 -1.41 18.98 -10.22
N ASP A 26 -0.58 20.01 -10.41
CA ASP A 26 -0.95 21.40 -10.11
C ASP A 26 -1.84 22.02 -11.21
N GLY A 27 -1.81 21.45 -12.43
CA GLY A 27 -2.52 21.96 -13.60
C GLY A 27 -3.69 21.06 -14.02
N ASN A 28 -4.88 21.63 -14.24
CA ASN A 28 -6.11 20.87 -14.55
C ASN A 28 -6.41 19.77 -13.52
N ASN A 29 -6.06 20.01 -12.26
CA ASN A 29 -6.25 19.06 -11.18
C ASN A 29 -7.74 18.69 -11.05
N GLY A 30 -8.05 17.42 -11.24
CA GLY A 30 -9.38 16.84 -11.10
C GLY A 30 -9.55 16.06 -9.80
N ASN A 31 -8.59 16.14 -8.88
CA ASN A 31 -8.60 15.36 -7.65
C ASN A 31 -9.82 15.71 -6.80
N SER A 32 -10.50 14.68 -6.33
CA SER A 32 -11.57 14.78 -5.36
C SER A 32 -11.57 13.52 -4.51
N TYR A 33 -11.96 13.65 -3.25
CA TYR A 33 -12.06 12.53 -2.33
C TYR A 33 -13.39 12.56 -1.59
N SER A 34 -13.88 11.39 -1.21
CA SER A 34 -15.08 11.22 -0.39
C SER A 34 -15.08 9.85 0.29
N GLY A 35 -15.98 9.64 1.25
CA GLY A 35 -16.10 8.36 1.94
C GLY A 35 -14.97 8.11 2.94
N THR A 36 -14.68 6.83 3.18
CA THR A 36 -13.59 6.40 4.07
C THR A 36 -12.29 6.40 3.30
N LEU A 37 -11.29 7.11 3.83
CA LEU A 37 -9.97 7.22 3.23
C LEU A 37 -8.92 6.51 4.11
N PRO A 38 -7.79 6.10 3.53
CA PRO A 38 -6.60 5.73 4.30
C PRO A 38 -6.16 6.86 5.23
N ASP A 39 -5.33 6.51 6.22
CA ASP A 39 -4.69 7.52 7.06
C ASP A 39 -3.76 8.39 6.21
N GLY A 40 -3.99 9.71 6.24
CA GLY A 40 -3.31 10.61 5.32
C GLY A 40 -3.65 12.08 5.52
N THR A 41 -2.99 12.91 4.70
CA THR A 41 -3.33 14.30 4.47
C THR A 41 -3.79 14.43 3.02
N TYR A 42 -4.91 15.13 2.80
CA TYR A 42 -5.54 15.28 1.51
C TYR A 42 -5.83 16.79 1.27
N ASP A 43 -4.79 17.53 0.87
CA ASP A 43 -4.86 18.96 0.64
C ASP A 43 -4.67 19.32 -0.85
N GLN A 44 -3.68 20.15 -1.19
CA GLN A 44 -3.26 20.35 -2.59
C GLN A 44 -2.54 19.10 -3.10
N ASP A 45 -1.83 18.42 -2.20
CA ASP A 45 -1.12 17.17 -2.41
C ASP A 45 -1.78 16.04 -1.62
N THR A 46 -1.33 14.81 -1.87
CA THR A 46 -1.76 13.65 -1.10
C THR A 46 -0.58 13.03 -0.33
N VAL A 47 -0.76 12.81 0.97
CA VAL A 47 0.17 12.02 1.80
C VAL A 47 -0.59 10.82 2.35
N ILE A 48 -0.10 9.61 2.12
CA ILE A 48 -0.66 8.39 2.71
C ILE A 48 0.37 7.76 3.65
N PHE A 49 -0.08 7.44 4.86
CA PHE A 49 0.72 6.78 5.89
C PHE A 49 0.57 5.26 5.81
N PHE A 50 1.69 4.57 5.96
CA PHE A 50 1.78 3.12 5.89
C PHE A 50 2.37 2.55 7.19
N CYS A 51 1.93 1.34 7.51
CA CYS A 51 2.52 0.50 8.56
C CYS A 51 2.88 -0.85 7.94
N CYS A 52 4.17 -1.21 7.98
CA CYS A 52 4.65 -2.49 7.47
C CYS A 52 5.11 -3.38 8.62
N ARG A 53 4.84 -4.68 8.51
CA ARG A 53 5.37 -5.70 9.41
C ARG A 53 6.21 -6.70 8.63
N ASN A 54 7.22 -7.25 9.27
CA ASN A 54 8.03 -8.33 8.71
C ASN A 54 7.70 -9.64 9.45
N ASP A 55 6.96 -10.52 8.77
CA ASP A 55 6.56 -11.83 9.28
C ASP A 55 7.49 -12.97 8.81
N GLY A 56 8.61 -12.63 8.18
CA GLY A 56 9.59 -13.57 7.63
C GLY A 56 9.53 -13.69 6.10
N PRO A 57 10.05 -14.80 5.54
CA PRO A 57 10.05 -15.05 4.09
C PRO A 57 8.62 -15.21 3.52
N THR A 58 8.41 -14.70 2.31
CA THR A 58 7.11 -14.69 1.60
C THR A 58 6.51 -16.08 1.40
N TYR A 59 7.34 -17.09 1.15
CA TYR A 59 6.93 -18.50 0.95
C TYR A 59 6.56 -19.25 2.24
N ARG A 60 6.60 -18.61 3.41
CA ARG A 60 6.16 -19.23 4.67
C ARG A 60 4.75 -18.73 4.99
N PRO A 61 3.71 -19.58 4.87
CA PRO A 61 2.34 -19.14 5.06
C PRO A 61 2.08 -18.56 6.45
N ILE A 62 1.54 -17.36 6.50
CA ILE A 62 1.09 -16.72 7.75
C ILE A 62 -0.41 -16.94 8.00
N PRO A 63 -0.84 -17.06 9.25
CA PRO A 63 -2.26 -17.08 9.59
C PRO A 63 -2.83 -15.65 9.58
N LEU A 64 -3.96 -15.44 8.91
CA LEU A 64 -4.75 -14.22 8.92
C LEU A 64 -6.25 -14.59 8.98
N PRO A 65 -7.16 -13.64 9.27
CA PRO A 65 -8.58 -13.85 9.01
C PRO A 65 -8.82 -14.06 7.51
N THR A 66 -9.35 -15.23 7.15
CA THR A 66 -9.53 -15.66 5.75
C THR A 66 -10.98 -15.93 5.39
N ASP A 67 -11.92 -15.47 6.22
CA ASP A 67 -13.35 -15.65 5.99
C ASP A 67 -13.83 -14.92 4.72
N ASP A 68 -13.27 -13.73 4.49
CA ASP A 68 -13.55 -12.87 3.34
C ASP A 68 -12.26 -12.57 2.54
N PRO A 69 -12.38 -12.25 1.24
CA PRO A 69 -11.26 -11.72 0.47
C PRO A 69 -10.70 -10.43 1.08
N PHE A 70 -9.38 -10.25 1.00
CA PHE A 70 -8.72 -9.05 1.50
C PHE A 70 -7.53 -8.65 0.62
N VAL A 71 -7.00 -7.45 0.88
CA VAL A 71 -5.83 -6.91 0.18
C VAL A 71 -4.71 -6.65 1.18
N LEU A 72 -3.47 -7.01 0.80
CA LEU A 72 -2.27 -6.58 1.51
C LEU A 72 -1.34 -5.85 0.55
N PHE A 73 -0.54 -4.92 1.07
CA PHE A 73 0.51 -4.29 0.29
C PHE A 73 1.84 -5.05 0.52
N PRO A 74 2.40 -5.74 -0.49
CA PRO A 74 3.68 -6.41 -0.33
C PRO A 74 4.81 -5.37 -0.22
N THR A 75 5.95 -5.74 0.33
CA THR A 75 7.17 -4.89 0.33
C THR A 75 8.17 -5.29 -0.76
N ASP A 76 7.90 -6.39 -1.47
CA ASP A 76 8.71 -6.94 -2.55
C ASP A 76 7.81 -7.26 -3.77
N GLU A 77 8.37 -7.75 -4.87
CA GLU A 77 7.62 -8.16 -6.08
C GLU A 77 6.86 -9.48 -5.92
N GLU A 78 6.69 -9.96 -4.69
CA GLU A 78 6.02 -11.21 -4.36
C GLU A 78 4.98 -11.01 -3.25
N CYS A 79 3.84 -11.69 -3.40
CA CYS A 79 2.83 -11.75 -2.35
C CYS A 79 3.29 -12.67 -1.21
N GLN A 80 3.02 -12.25 0.02
CA GLN A 80 3.16 -13.10 1.20
C GLN A 80 2.16 -14.26 1.10
N GLU A 81 2.59 -15.51 1.24
CA GLU A 81 1.67 -16.64 1.34
C GLU A 81 0.81 -16.54 2.60
N VAL A 82 -0.49 -16.77 2.45
CA VAL A 82 -1.46 -16.80 3.55
C VAL A 82 -2.16 -18.16 3.56
N GLN A 83 -2.27 -18.76 4.74
CA GLN A 83 -2.85 -20.08 4.91
C GLN A 83 -4.28 -20.13 4.35
N GLY A 84 -4.54 -21.05 3.43
CA GLY A 84 -5.88 -21.26 2.84
C GLY A 84 -6.31 -20.22 1.79
N MET A 85 -5.40 -19.34 1.35
CA MET A 85 -5.68 -18.32 0.34
C MET A 85 -4.77 -18.47 -0.87
N THR A 86 -5.30 -18.08 -2.03
CA THR A 86 -4.52 -17.79 -3.24
C THR A 86 -4.37 -16.28 -3.38
N SER A 87 -3.21 -15.82 -3.84
CA SER A 87 -2.92 -14.40 -4.02
C SER A 87 -2.57 -14.04 -5.46
N GLU A 88 -3.03 -12.89 -5.92
CA GLU A 88 -2.65 -12.29 -7.20
C GLU A 88 -2.02 -10.91 -6.97
N LEU A 89 -0.83 -10.69 -7.54
CA LEU A 89 -0.14 -9.40 -7.50
C LEU A 89 -0.75 -8.46 -8.55
N GLN A 90 -1.19 -7.31 -8.10
CA GLN A 90 -1.80 -6.26 -8.90
C GLN A 90 -1.07 -4.93 -8.66
N TRP A 91 -1.35 -3.97 -9.55
CA TRP A 91 -0.73 -2.65 -9.51
C TRP A 91 -1.75 -1.59 -9.86
N TYR A 92 -1.64 -0.44 -9.21
CA TYR A 92 -2.24 0.79 -9.69
C TYR A 92 -1.14 1.84 -9.86
N LYS A 93 -1.40 2.82 -10.71
CA LYS A 93 -0.47 3.90 -11.03
C LYS A 93 -1.23 5.21 -10.94
N TRP A 94 -0.65 6.20 -10.29
CA TRP A 94 -1.14 7.58 -10.31
C TRP A 94 -0.21 8.45 -11.11
N ASP A 95 -0.83 9.27 -11.95
CA ASP A 95 -0.19 10.41 -12.59
C ASP A 95 0.12 11.45 -11.50
N THR A 96 1.38 11.83 -11.34
CA THR A 96 1.84 12.88 -10.41
C THR A 96 2.52 14.00 -11.19
N GLU A 97 2.77 15.14 -10.53
CA GLU A 97 3.22 16.37 -11.15
C GLU A 97 4.34 16.14 -12.19
N ASN A 98 4.11 16.61 -13.41
CA ASN A 98 5.05 16.43 -14.52
C ASN A 98 6.27 17.38 -14.45
N ARG A 99 6.21 18.49 -13.71
CA ARG A 99 7.24 19.54 -13.68
C ARG A 99 7.54 20.00 -12.26
N GLY A 100 8.76 19.78 -11.82
CA GLY A 100 9.15 20.15 -10.45
C GLY A 100 8.61 19.20 -9.39
N ASN A 101 8.23 17.99 -9.81
CA ASN A 101 7.72 16.90 -9.00
C ASN A 101 8.50 16.72 -7.69
N ALA A 102 7.78 16.85 -6.59
CA ALA A 102 8.27 16.70 -5.24
C ALA A 102 7.69 15.47 -4.52
N ASP A 103 7.43 14.38 -5.26
CA ASP A 103 7.10 13.05 -4.74
C ASP A 103 8.13 12.61 -3.69
N LYS A 104 7.66 11.98 -2.61
CA LYS A 104 8.54 11.53 -1.52
C LYS A 104 8.18 10.15 -1.04
N PHE A 105 9.21 9.36 -0.77
CA PHE A 105 9.11 8.01 -0.22
C PHE A 105 9.96 7.96 1.05
N VAL A 106 9.33 7.80 2.22
CA VAL A 106 10.02 7.85 3.51
C VAL A 106 9.60 6.69 4.41
N GLY A 107 10.59 6.06 5.04
CA GLY A 107 10.36 5.02 6.06
C GLY A 107 10.09 3.64 5.47
N SER A 108 9.28 2.84 6.16
CA SER A 108 8.91 1.50 5.72
C SER A 108 7.69 1.55 4.82
N LEU A 109 7.85 1.12 3.57
CA LEU A 109 6.85 1.28 2.53
C LEU A 109 6.50 -0.04 1.84
N PRO A 110 5.30 -0.14 1.25
CA PRO A 110 5.02 -1.12 0.22
C PRO A 110 6.02 -1.09 -0.92
N PHE A 111 6.04 -2.17 -1.69
CA PHE A 111 6.75 -2.23 -2.95
C PHE A 111 6.14 -1.22 -3.92
N HIS A 112 7.02 -0.37 -4.44
CA HIS A 112 6.66 0.72 -5.31
C HIS A 112 7.70 0.87 -6.41
N ARG A 113 7.26 1.45 -7.51
CA ARG A 113 8.13 1.96 -8.57
C ARG A 113 7.83 3.45 -8.71
N GLY A 114 8.88 4.23 -8.94
CA GLY A 114 8.79 5.68 -9.10
C GLY A 114 9.47 6.16 -10.37
N ASN A 115 8.99 7.32 -10.86
CA ASN A 115 9.54 8.24 -11.87
C ASN A 115 8.87 8.21 -13.27
N PRO A 116 8.16 9.28 -13.70
CA PRO A 116 7.72 10.44 -12.90
C PRO A 116 6.60 10.08 -11.92
N ASP A 117 5.80 9.09 -12.30
CA ASP A 117 4.59 8.67 -11.59
C ASP A 117 4.86 7.71 -10.43
N ILE A 118 3.86 7.57 -9.56
CA ILE A 118 3.88 6.60 -8.46
C ILE A 118 3.07 5.36 -8.84
N GLN A 119 3.71 4.18 -8.77
CA GLN A 119 3.06 2.88 -8.91
C GLN A 119 3.25 2.06 -7.63
N LEU A 120 2.16 1.60 -7.00
CA LEU A 120 2.24 0.64 -5.89
C LEU A 120 1.69 -0.72 -6.28
N ALA A 121 2.32 -1.75 -5.74
CA ALA A 121 1.80 -3.12 -5.79
C ALA A 121 0.80 -3.36 -4.66
N PHE A 122 -0.17 -4.22 -4.92
CA PHE A 122 -1.02 -4.80 -3.89
C PHE A 122 -1.34 -6.26 -4.25
N CYS A 123 -1.58 -7.07 -3.25
CA CYS A 123 -1.92 -8.49 -3.40
C CYS A 123 -3.37 -8.70 -3.04
N VAL A 124 -4.15 -9.26 -3.96
CA VAL A 124 -5.54 -9.65 -3.73
C VAL A 124 -5.57 -11.10 -3.28
N TYR A 125 -6.14 -11.35 -2.11
CA TYR A 125 -6.25 -12.67 -1.52
C TYR A 125 -7.68 -13.18 -1.60
N THR A 126 -7.85 -14.38 -2.15
CA THR A 126 -9.13 -15.08 -2.26
C THR A 126 -9.01 -16.49 -1.71
N LYS A 127 -10.13 -17.07 -1.24
CA LYS A 127 -10.14 -18.45 -0.74
C LYS A 127 -9.63 -19.40 -1.81
N GLN A 128 -8.69 -20.26 -1.43
CA GLN A 128 -8.22 -21.32 -2.31
C GLN A 128 -9.41 -22.20 -2.71
N SER A 129 -9.66 -22.33 -4.01
CA SER A 129 -10.69 -23.24 -4.51
C SER A 129 -10.25 -24.68 -4.24
N VAL A 130 -11.15 -25.48 -3.69
CA VAL A 130 -10.95 -26.92 -3.41
C VAL A 130 -11.26 -27.73 -4.66
#